data_AF-A0A925D714-F1
#
_entry.id   AF-A0A925D714-F1
#
_cell.length_a   1.000
_cell.length_b   1.000
_cell.length_c   1.000
_cell.angle_alpha   90.00
_cell.angle_beta   90.00
_cell.angle_gamma   90.00
#
_symmetry.space_group_name_H-M   'P 1'
#
loop_
_entity.id
_entity.type
_entity.pdbx_description
1 polymer ?
#
loop_
_entity_poly.entity_id
_entity_poly.type
_entity_poly.pdbx_seq_one_letter_code
_entity_poly.pdbx_strand_id
1 'polypeptide(L)'
;GDSSKVPDRLLKAVNGKGTKAPAVSVKPAVEDKGASEPADTPAAEAPQVKPAKLTAKQSTFVKSELVPAYQAGEPLTILKLVCDQLPRWNDPQIAGFNQLLAELEAPSLDRMITDARMNLVRAGIADKGPEASAREAAIVLREIKRQIEEILKTAQAIELMKDPLPRPKSLMEFRDHLWAAHVQNNQLINADGLAYQGNLIAQSKVVAKAKNATAADKAIFATKFPEITSKVRAIHKELNERGVELRVERIKFANQVLKESTDIKERFFAAYAVGIDGELLVQGFKEFPGPFVRKSLSAPGYAEALASDVERGKKLAGDLVKKSQLLFAGMHWWRRGRYGSGPELSGLLKSKAAQTDVAAQIPLMMPRETPVPIDPAKNPLRQVPDFDRRHHYTWAWQTRQFSVVGPGSNSSSYSNTSTQTTTSSIPIRMTPDFWKGNRFL
;
A
#
# COMPACT_ATOMS: atom_id res chain seq x y z
N GLY A 1 12.26 4.88 45.96
CA GLY A 1 13.30 3.85 46.02
C GLY A 1 13.26 3.09 44.71
N ASP A 2 14.43 2.85 44.14
CA ASP A 2 14.75 2.00 42.98
C ASP A 2 14.31 2.43 41.57
N SER A 3 15.08 3.42 41.10
CA SER A 3 15.87 3.38 39.87
C SER A 3 15.97 1.99 39.19
N SER A 4 15.40 1.87 37.98
CA SER A 4 15.90 0.91 36.99
C SER A 4 16.31 1.65 35.73
N LYS A 5 17.58 1.42 35.33
CA LYS A 5 18.32 2.10 34.28
C LYS A 5 17.87 1.58 32.90
N VAL A 6 17.55 2.50 32.00
CA VAL A 6 17.38 2.21 30.57
C VAL A 6 18.76 2.08 29.91
N PRO A 7 18.99 1.10 29.01
CA PRO A 7 20.22 1.01 28.24
C PRO A 7 20.36 2.20 27.27
N ASP A 8 21.32 3.05 27.57
CA ASP A 8 21.71 4.25 26.84
C ASP A 8 22.54 3.86 25.59
N ARG A 9 21.89 3.50 24.47
CA ARG A 9 22.57 3.27 23.17
C ARG A 9 21.59 3.34 21.99
N LEU A 10 21.18 4.54 21.60
CA LEU A 10 20.79 4.87 20.20
C LEU A 10 20.46 6.37 19.93
N LEU A 11 20.62 7.27 20.90
CA LEU A 11 20.31 8.72 20.74
C LEU A 11 21.40 9.65 21.29
N LYS A 12 22.65 9.48 20.86
CA LYS A 12 23.70 10.51 21.00
C LYS A 12 24.39 10.75 19.66
N ALA A 13 23.75 11.55 18.80
CA ALA A 13 24.44 12.24 17.69
C ALA A 13 23.60 13.36 17.02
N VAL A 14 22.66 14.02 17.69
CA VAL A 14 22.12 15.31 17.19
C VAL A 14 21.74 16.17 18.40
N ASN A 15 22.75 16.73 19.07
CA ASN A 15 22.55 17.92 19.89
C ASN A 15 23.90 18.63 20.05
N GLY A 16 24.13 19.60 19.18
CA GLY A 16 25.27 20.50 19.18
C GLY A 16 24.82 21.92 18.87
N LYS A 17 24.62 22.69 19.94
CA LYS A 17 24.78 24.15 20.11
C LYS A 17 24.60 25.07 18.89
N GLY A 18 23.51 25.84 18.94
CA GLY A 18 23.51 27.31 18.90
C GLY A 18 24.18 28.02 17.74
N THR A 19 23.37 28.55 16.82
CA THR A 19 23.71 29.75 16.04
C THR A 19 22.49 30.67 15.92
N LYS A 20 22.76 31.96 16.09
CA LYS A 20 21.80 33.07 16.07
C LYS A 20 21.18 33.24 14.68
N ALA A 21 19.89 33.53 14.63
CA ALA A 21 19.19 33.94 13.42
C ALA A 21 19.65 35.33 12.96
N PRO A 22 19.89 35.57 11.66
CA PRO A 22 19.81 36.89 11.08
C PRO A 22 18.44 37.13 10.44
N ALA A 23 17.92 38.34 10.65
CA ALA A 23 16.70 38.86 10.07
C ALA A 23 16.78 38.90 8.54
N VAL A 24 15.72 38.44 7.86
CA VAL A 24 15.54 38.58 6.42
C VAL A 24 14.62 39.78 6.18
N SER A 25 15.17 40.80 5.52
CA SER A 25 14.44 41.92 4.96
C SER A 25 13.74 41.50 3.67
N VAL A 26 12.45 41.85 3.57
CA VAL A 26 11.63 41.64 2.38
C VAL A 26 11.89 42.77 1.40
N LYS A 27 12.24 42.43 0.15
CA LYS A 27 12.10 43.32 -1.03
C LYS A 27 11.38 42.55 -2.15
N PRO A 28 10.55 43.24 -2.96
CA PRO A 28 9.54 42.61 -3.80
C PRO A 28 10.06 42.15 -5.16
N ALA A 29 9.25 41.29 -5.77
CA ALA A 29 9.46 40.52 -6.99
C ALA A 29 9.84 41.35 -8.23
N VAL A 30 10.79 40.81 -8.98
CA VAL A 30 11.06 41.15 -10.39
C VAL A 30 10.56 39.97 -11.22
N GLU A 31 9.72 40.29 -12.21
CA GLU A 31 9.27 39.40 -13.27
C GLU A 31 10.48 38.78 -13.99
N ASP A 32 10.51 37.46 -14.12
CA ASP A 32 11.44 36.81 -15.04
C ASP A 32 10.69 35.95 -16.06
N LYS A 33 11.10 36.14 -17.31
CA LYS A 33 10.52 35.62 -18.54
C LYS A 33 10.96 34.17 -18.75
N GLY A 34 10.17 33.48 -19.56
CA GLY A 34 10.24 32.05 -19.83
C GLY A 34 11.64 31.47 -19.98
N ALA A 35 11.89 30.42 -19.19
CA ALA A 35 12.93 29.43 -19.44
C ALA A 35 12.24 28.12 -19.82
N SER A 36 12.52 27.70 -21.05
CA SER A 36 12.15 26.42 -21.66
C SER A 36 12.54 25.22 -20.79
N GLU A 37 11.64 24.25 -20.69
CA GLU A 37 11.91 22.91 -20.14
C GLU A 37 13.16 22.28 -20.79
N PRO A 38 14.09 21.69 -20.02
CA PRO A 38 15.12 20.86 -20.59
C PRO A 38 14.48 19.55 -21.07
N ALA A 39 14.66 19.25 -22.36
CA ALA A 39 14.23 18.02 -22.98
C ALA A 39 14.71 16.79 -22.20
N ASP A 40 13.76 15.91 -21.86
CA ASP A 40 14.01 14.57 -21.35
C ASP A 40 14.91 13.82 -22.33
N THR A 41 16.19 13.72 -21.98
CA THR A 41 17.12 12.83 -22.67
C THR A 41 16.76 11.41 -22.25
N PRO A 42 16.43 10.49 -23.18
CA PRO A 42 16.06 9.13 -22.83
C PRO A 42 17.21 8.49 -22.05
N ALA A 43 16.90 7.98 -20.86
CA ALA A 43 17.85 7.25 -20.04
C ALA A 43 18.48 6.14 -20.89
N ALA A 44 19.79 6.20 -21.08
CA ALA A 44 20.55 5.16 -21.76
C ALA A 44 20.17 3.81 -21.14
N GLU A 45 19.66 2.88 -21.95
CA GLU A 45 19.41 1.51 -21.52
C GLU A 45 20.69 0.98 -20.88
N ALA A 46 20.58 0.51 -19.63
CA ALA A 46 21.71 -0.07 -18.93
C ALA A 46 22.27 -1.20 -19.83
N PRO A 47 23.60 -1.27 -20.02
CA PRO A 47 24.21 -2.28 -20.87
C PRO A 47 23.72 -3.66 -20.43
N GLN A 48 23.11 -4.42 -21.36
CA GLN A 48 22.59 -5.75 -21.06
C GLN A 48 23.75 -6.66 -20.66
N VAL A 49 23.85 -6.93 -19.36
CA VAL A 49 24.86 -7.85 -18.81
C VAL A 49 24.48 -9.26 -19.25
N LYS A 50 25.33 -9.90 -20.08
CA LYS A 50 25.10 -11.28 -20.50
C LYS A 50 25.08 -12.21 -19.27
N PRO A 51 24.04 -13.05 -19.10
CA PRO A 51 23.95 -13.95 -17.96
C PRO A 51 25.06 -15.00 -18.00
N ALA A 52 25.72 -15.21 -16.86
CA ALA A 52 26.68 -16.30 -16.71
C ALA A 52 25.94 -17.64 -16.56
N LYS A 53 26.53 -18.70 -17.11
CA LYS A 53 26.06 -20.07 -16.86
C LYS A 53 26.27 -20.41 -15.38
N LEU A 54 25.19 -20.64 -14.66
CA LEU A 54 25.24 -21.05 -13.26
C LEU A 54 25.88 -22.43 -13.11
N THR A 55 26.66 -22.62 -12.05
CA THR A 55 27.15 -23.94 -11.67
C THR A 55 26.00 -24.81 -11.15
N ALA A 56 26.14 -26.15 -11.21
CA ALA A 56 25.14 -27.07 -10.69
C ALA A 56 24.76 -26.75 -9.23
N LYS A 57 25.76 -26.41 -8.39
CA LYS A 57 25.53 -26.00 -7.00
C LYS A 57 24.68 -24.73 -6.89
N GLN A 58 24.94 -23.72 -7.72
CA GLN A 58 24.15 -22.49 -7.75
C GLN A 58 22.72 -22.73 -8.22
N SER A 59 22.53 -23.56 -9.25
CA SER A 59 21.19 -23.94 -9.70
C SER A 59 20.41 -24.73 -8.64
N THR A 60 21.07 -25.66 -7.93
CA THR A 60 20.46 -26.40 -6.81
C THR A 60 20.10 -25.45 -5.66
N PHE A 61 20.98 -24.53 -5.29
CA PHE A 61 20.71 -23.51 -4.27
C PHE A 61 19.43 -22.71 -4.58
N VAL A 62 19.26 -22.23 -5.81
CA VAL A 62 18.05 -21.49 -6.20
C VAL A 62 16.81 -22.36 -6.07
N LYS A 63 16.85 -23.57 -6.64
CA LYS A 63 15.68 -24.47 -6.73
C LYS A 63 15.26 -25.06 -5.38
N SER A 64 16.23 -25.42 -4.55
CA SER A 64 16.01 -26.21 -3.33
C SER A 64 16.01 -25.39 -2.05
N GLU A 65 16.59 -24.18 -2.05
CA GLU A 65 16.70 -23.36 -0.84
C GLU A 65 16.02 -21.99 -1.01
N LEU A 66 16.44 -21.21 -2.01
CA LEU A 66 15.98 -19.82 -2.15
C LEU A 66 14.50 -19.71 -2.52
N VAL A 67 14.05 -20.40 -3.57
CA VAL A 67 12.65 -20.34 -4.02
C VAL A 67 11.69 -20.87 -2.94
N PRO A 68 11.95 -22.03 -2.30
CA PRO A 68 11.12 -22.49 -1.19
C PRO A 68 11.05 -21.50 -0.01
N ALA A 69 12.17 -20.88 0.39
CA ALA A 69 12.18 -19.87 1.45
C ALA A 69 11.35 -18.63 1.09
N TYR A 70 11.39 -18.21 -0.17
CA TYR A 70 10.53 -17.14 -0.68
C TYR A 70 9.05 -17.52 -0.65
N GLN A 71 8.70 -18.71 -1.14
CA GLN A 71 7.32 -19.21 -1.15
C GLN A 71 6.75 -19.41 0.26
N ALA A 72 7.59 -19.78 1.24
CA ALA A 72 7.21 -19.89 2.64
C ALA A 72 7.07 -18.53 3.35
N GLY A 73 7.41 -17.42 2.69
CA GLY A 73 7.33 -16.08 3.29
C GLY A 73 8.32 -15.88 4.43
N GLU A 74 9.52 -16.47 4.35
CA GLU A 74 10.55 -16.42 5.41
C GLU A 74 11.64 -15.36 5.11
N PRO A 75 11.42 -14.07 5.42
CA PRO A 75 12.36 -13.00 5.05
C PRO A 75 13.74 -13.16 5.69
N LEU A 76 13.80 -13.68 6.91
CA LEU A 76 15.07 -13.90 7.61
C LEU A 76 15.90 -14.99 6.93
N THR A 77 15.25 -16.08 6.50
CA THR A 77 15.90 -17.20 5.82
C THR A 77 16.47 -16.73 4.47
N ILE A 78 15.68 -16.00 3.67
CA ILE A 78 16.14 -15.42 2.39
C ILE A 78 17.41 -14.58 2.57
N LEU A 79 17.39 -13.66 3.53
CA LEU A 79 18.54 -12.78 3.77
C LEU A 79 19.77 -13.56 4.25
N LYS A 80 19.61 -14.56 5.13
CA LYS A 80 20.74 -15.42 5.56
C LYS A 80 21.34 -16.21 4.40
N LEU A 81 20.50 -16.77 3.53
CA LEU A 81 20.95 -17.55 2.38
C LEU A 81 21.74 -16.70 1.37
N VAL A 82 21.32 -15.45 1.17
CA VAL A 82 21.81 -14.59 0.09
C VAL A 82 22.89 -13.61 0.54
N CYS A 83 22.70 -12.89 1.65
CA CYS A 83 23.53 -11.74 2.00
C CYS A 83 25.01 -12.08 2.24
N ASP A 84 25.29 -13.26 2.78
CA ASP A 84 26.67 -13.73 3.03
C ASP A 84 27.42 -14.07 1.73
N GLN A 85 26.68 -14.48 0.70
CA GLN A 85 27.23 -14.88 -0.59
C GLN A 85 27.29 -13.72 -1.58
N LEU A 86 26.41 -12.73 -1.42
CA LEU A 86 26.23 -11.62 -2.34
C LEU A 86 27.52 -10.86 -2.69
N PRO A 87 28.44 -10.56 -1.75
CA PRO A 87 29.72 -9.91 -2.09
C PRO A 87 30.62 -10.72 -3.04
N ARG A 88 30.42 -12.04 -3.11
CA ARG A 88 31.19 -12.96 -3.96
C ARG A 88 30.58 -13.16 -5.34
N TRP A 89 29.33 -12.75 -5.54
CA TRP A 89 28.65 -12.87 -6.82
C TRP A 89 28.94 -11.64 -7.67
N ASN A 90 29.31 -11.86 -8.93
CA ASN A 90 29.45 -10.78 -9.92
C ASN A 90 28.14 -10.53 -10.68
N ASP A 91 28.07 -9.45 -11.45
CA ASP A 91 26.84 -9.06 -12.15
C ASP A 91 26.36 -10.12 -13.16
N PRO A 92 27.24 -10.77 -13.96
CA PRO A 92 26.85 -11.91 -14.79
C PRO A 92 26.23 -13.08 -14.00
N GLN A 93 26.73 -13.38 -12.81
CA GLN A 93 26.14 -14.42 -11.94
C GLN A 93 24.76 -14.02 -11.42
N ILE A 94 24.57 -12.76 -11.01
CA ILE A 94 23.25 -12.24 -10.62
C ILE A 94 22.27 -12.32 -11.80
N ALA A 95 22.71 -11.95 -13.00
CA ALA A 95 21.91 -12.10 -14.22
C ALA A 95 21.55 -13.57 -14.50
N GLY A 96 22.48 -14.51 -14.29
CA GLY A 96 22.21 -15.95 -14.37
C GLY A 96 21.18 -16.44 -13.34
N PHE A 97 21.25 -15.94 -12.09
CA PHE A 97 20.25 -16.22 -11.06
C PHE A 97 18.87 -15.68 -11.46
N ASN A 98 18.80 -14.45 -11.96
CA ASN A 98 17.54 -13.84 -12.41
C ASN A 98 16.92 -14.59 -13.60
N GLN A 99 17.74 -15.09 -14.53
CA GLN A 99 17.25 -15.94 -15.63
C GLN A 99 16.62 -17.23 -15.10
N LEU A 100 17.31 -17.94 -14.20
CA LEU A 100 16.78 -19.17 -13.61
C LEU A 100 15.52 -18.92 -12.75
N LEU A 101 15.47 -17.80 -12.02
CA LEU A 101 14.28 -17.43 -11.25
C LEU A 101 13.08 -17.14 -12.16
N ALA A 102 13.31 -16.46 -13.29
CA ALA A 102 12.25 -16.22 -14.29
C ALA A 102 11.72 -17.53 -14.91
N GLU A 103 12.60 -18.50 -15.19
CA GLU A 103 12.20 -19.86 -15.65
C GLU A 103 11.34 -20.61 -14.63
N LEU A 104 11.47 -20.27 -13.34
CA LEU A 104 10.70 -20.84 -12.23
C LEU A 104 9.48 -19.99 -11.84
N GLU A 105 9.13 -18.98 -12.65
CA GLU A 105 8.07 -18.01 -12.36
C GLU A 105 8.22 -17.30 -11.00
N ALA A 106 9.46 -17.16 -10.53
CA ALA A 106 9.80 -16.48 -9.29
C ALA A 106 10.30 -15.06 -9.55
N PRO A 107 10.15 -14.12 -8.59
CA PRO A 107 10.70 -12.78 -8.73
C PRO A 107 12.22 -12.77 -8.88
N SER A 108 12.77 -11.67 -9.41
CA SER A 108 14.22 -11.47 -9.47
C SER A 108 14.85 -11.52 -8.08
N LEU A 109 16.14 -11.86 -8.02
CA LEU A 109 16.91 -11.90 -6.79
C LEU A 109 16.87 -10.53 -6.07
N ASP A 110 17.01 -9.45 -6.83
CA ASP A 110 16.96 -8.07 -6.34
C ASP A 110 15.60 -7.79 -5.66
N ARG A 111 14.50 -8.26 -6.27
CA ARG A 111 13.15 -8.15 -5.71
C ARG A 111 13.02 -8.96 -4.42
N MET A 112 13.46 -10.21 -4.41
CA MET A 112 13.39 -11.09 -3.22
C MET A 112 14.16 -10.51 -2.03
N ILE A 113 15.40 -10.02 -2.24
CA ILE A 113 16.22 -9.39 -1.19
C ILE A 113 15.51 -8.14 -0.66
N THR A 114 15.01 -7.29 -1.56
CA THR A 114 14.35 -6.03 -1.20
C THR A 114 13.08 -6.29 -0.40
N ASP A 115 12.21 -7.19 -0.85
CA ASP A 115 10.99 -7.56 -0.15
C ASP A 115 11.30 -8.17 1.23
N ALA A 116 12.28 -9.08 1.31
CA ALA A 116 12.69 -9.68 2.56
C ALA A 116 13.17 -8.62 3.58
N ARG A 117 14.01 -7.67 3.13
CA ARG A 117 14.51 -6.59 3.97
C ARG A 117 13.39 -5.65 4.42
N MET A 118 12.51 -5.24 3.50
CA MET A 118 11.37 -4.37 3.82
C MET A 118 10.38 -5.06 4.77
N ASN A 119 10.19 -6.38 4.65
CA ASN A 119 9.33 -7.13 5.57
C ASN A 119 9.91 -7.18 6.99
N LEU A 120 11.22 -7.35 7.16
CA LEU A 120 11.83 -7.25 8.50
C LEU A 120 11.69 -5.86 9.11
N VAL A 121 11.84 -4.80 8.30
CA VAL A 121 11.62 -3.41 8.75
C VAL A 121 10.18 -3.18 9.19
N ARG A 122 9.20 -3.61 8.38
CA ARG A 122 7.77 -3.49 8.70
C ARG A 122 7.37 -4.27 9.94
N ALA A 123 7.99 -5.44 10.15
CA ALA A 123 7.76 -6.28 11.33
C ALA A 123 8.49 -5.77 12.59
N GLY A 124 9.29 -4.71 12.50
CA GLY A 124 10.02 -4.15 13.64
C GLY A 124 11.14 -5.07 14.16
N ILE A 125 11.64 -5.98 13.33
CA ILE A 125 12.68 -6.97 13.67
C ILE A 125 13.87 -6.91 12.70
N ALA A 126 14.14 -5.72 12.15
CA ALA A 126 15.25 -5.50 11.21
C ALA A 126 16.61 -5.84 11.81
N ASP A 127 16.76 -5.69 13.12
CA ASP A 127 17.94 -6.03 13.92
C ASP A 127 18.21 -7.54 14.01
N LYS A 128 17.20 -8.37 13.77
CA LYS A 128 17.36 -9.84 13.72
C LYS A 128 17.92 -10.34 12.39
N GLY A 129 17.89 -9.51 11.35
CA GLY A 129 18.45 -9.84 10.04
C GLY A 129 19.98 -9.74 10.00
N PRO A 130 20.64 -10.37 9.02
CA PRO A 130 22.07 -10.15 8.80
C PRO A 130 22.34 -8.68 8.48
N GLU A 131 23.52 -8.18 8.90
CA GLU A 131 23.95 -6.81 8.61
C GLU A 131 24.04 -6.60 7.10
N ALA A 132 23.44 -5.52 6.60
CA ALA A 132 23.41 -5.25 5.17
C ALA A 132 24.80 -4.86 4.66
N SER A 133 25.25 -5.54 3.60
CA SER A 133 26.48 -5.16 2.90
C SER A 133 26.24 -3.94 2.00
N ALA A 134 27.31 -3.25 1.58
CA ALA A 134 27.21 -2.14 0.62
C ALA A 134 26.59 -2.58 -0.72
N ARG A 135 26.92 -3.79 -1.17
CA ARG A 135 26.35 -4.37 -2.41
C ARG A 135 24.85 -4.64 -2.25
N GLU A 136 24.45 -5.17 -1.09
CA GLU A 136 23.03 -5.36 -0.79
C GLU A 136 22.30 -4.01 -0.75
N ALA A 137 22.85 -3.01 -0.07
CA ALA A 137 22.27 -1.68 -0.01
C ALA A 137 22.08 -1.08 -1.41
N ALA A 138 23.04 -1.27 -2.32
CA ALA A 138 22.94 -0.81 -3.71
C ALA A 138 21.81 -1.52 -4.47
N ILE A 139 21.68 -2.85 -4.31
CA ILE A 139 20.59 -3.64 -4.90
C ILE A 139 19.24 -3.18 -4.38
N VAL A 140 19.09 -3.07 -3.05
CA VAL A 140 17.84 -2.65 -2.41
C VAL A 140 17.44 -1.25 -2.86
N LEU A 141 18.37 -0.30 -2.91
CA LEU A 141 18.08 1.06 -3.37
C LEU A 141 17.67 1.11 -4.85
N ARG A 142 18.31 0.30 -5.70
CA ARG A 142 17.99 0.22 -7.13
C ARG A 142 16.59 -0.33 -7.34
N GLU A 143 16.26 -1.41 -6.64
CA GLU A 143 14.95 -2.04 -6.74
C GLU A 143 13.84 -1.16 -6.14
N ILE A 144 14.09 -0.49 -5.00
CA ILE A 144 13.17 0.53 -4.45
C ILE A 144 12.90 1.61 -5.49
N LYS A 145 13.95 2.18 -6.10
CA LYS A 145 13.80 3.22 -7.13
C LYS A 145 12.98 2.71 -8.31
N ARG A 146 13.30 1.53 -8.83
CA ARG A 146 12.57 0.89 -9.95
C ARG A 146 11.09 0.70 -9.63
N GLN A 147 10.76 0.21 -8.43
CA GLN A 147 9.37 0.03 -7.99
C GLN A 147 8.61 1.34 -7.92
N ILE A 148 9.23 2.39 -7.38
CA ILE A 148 8.60 3.72 -7.31
C ILE A 148 8.36 4.26 -8.73
N GLU A 149 9.32 4.15 -9.63
CA GLU A 149 9.18 4.58 -11.02
C GLU A 149 8.07 3.82 -11.75
N GLU A 150 7.96 2.52 -11.53
CA GLU A 150 6.87 1.70 -12.07
C GLU A 150 5.51 2.15 -11.54
N ILE A 151 5.38 2.37 -10.22
CA ILE A 151 4.15 2.88 -9.60
C ILE A 151 3.78 4.26 -10.14
N LEU A 152 4.74 5.18 -10.25
CA LEU A 152 4.51 6.52 -10.80
C LEU A 152 4.01 6.42 -12.25
N LYS A 153 4.64 5.58 -13.07
CA LYS A 153 4.23 5.34 -14.45
C LYS A 153 2.82 4.76 -14.54
N THR A 154 2.48 3.75 -13.73
CA THR A 154 1.13 3.17 -13.75
C THR A 154 0.07 4.13 -13.23
N ALA A 155 0.40 4.95 -12.22
CA ALA A 155 -0.50 5.95 -11.69
C ALA A 155 -0.79 7.03 -12.73
N GLN A 156 0.21 7.51 -13.47
CA GLN A 156 0.03 8.50 -14.54
C GLN A 156 -0.74 7.95 -15.76
N ALA A 157 -0.66 6.64 -16.00
CA ALA A 157 -1.28 6.02 -17.18
C ALA A 157 -2.79 5.79 -17.05
N ILE A 158 -3.38 5.93 -15.85
CA ILE A 158 -4.83 5.70 -15.70
C ILE A 158 -5.64 6.80 -16.38
N GLU A 159 -6.83 6.46 -16.86
CA GLU A 159 -7.72 7.39 -17.57
C GLU A 159 -8.04 8.65 -16.76
N LEU A 160 -8.17 8.51 -15.43
CA LEU A 160 -8.49 9.64 -14.55
C LEU A 160 -7.42 10.74 -14.57
N MET A 161 -6.16 10.40 -14.87
CA MET A 161 -5.05 11.37 -14.94
C MET A 161 -5.00 12.15 -16.26
N LYS A 162 -5.81 11.78 -17.26
CA LYS A 162 -5.87 12.51 -18.55
C LYS A 162 -6.69 13.80 -18.43
N ASP A 163 -6.41 14.76 -19.29
CA ASP A 163 -7.19 15.99 -19.43
C ASP A 163 -7.79 16.04 -20.86
N PRO A 164 -9.12 16.19 -21.03
CA PRO A 164 -10.16 16.34 -20.01
C PRO A 164 -10.37 15.08 -19.15
N LEU A 165 -10.99 15.26 -17.97
CA LEU A 165 -11.47 14.15 -17.16
C LEU A 165 -12.37 13.21 -17.97
N PRO A 166 -12.37 11.89 -17.68
CA PRO A 166 -13.31 10.98 -18.30
C PRO A 166 -14.74 11.43 -18.06
N ARG A 167 -15.62 11.16 -19.04
CA ARG A 167 -17.07 11.40 -18.95
C ARG A 167 -17.82 10.07 -18.99
N PRO A 168 -17.91 9.35 -17.84
CA PRO A 168 -18.58 8.07 -17.77
C PRO A 168 -20.06 8.20 -18.17
N LYS A 169 -20.58 7.19 -18.86
CA LYS A 169 -21.99 7.14 -19.31
C LYS A 169 -22.89 6.37 -18.36
N SER A 170 -22.33 5.75 -17.32
CA SER A 170 -23.05 4.98 -16.32
C SER A 170 -22.40 5.08 -14.94
N LEU A 171 -23.19 4.86 -13.89
CA LEU A 171 -22.68 4.80 -12.50
C LEU A 171 -21.64 3.69 -12.29
N MET A 172 -21.67 2.65 -13.13
CA MET A 172 -20.71 1.55 -13.11
C MET A 172 -19.36 1.97 -13.67
N GLU A 173 -19.33 2.71 -14.78
CA GLU A 173 -18.08 3.28 -15.31
C GLU A 173 -17.46 4.28 -14.31
N PHE A 174 -18.28 5.11 -13.66
CA PHE A 174 -17.81 5.97 -12.56
C PHE A 174 -17.14 5.16 -11.44
N ARG A 175 -17.78 4.06 -11.00
CA ARG A 175 -17.22 3.16 -9.99
C ARG A 175 -15.88 2.60 -10.44
N ASP A 176 -15.74 2.19 -11.68
CA ASP A 176 -14.52 1.55 -12.20
C ASP A 176 -13.34 2.53 -12.24
N HIS A 177 -13.58 3.77 -12.66
CA HIS A 177 -12.57 4.83 -12.58
C HIS A 177 -12.18 5.17 -11.13
N LEU A 178 -13.15 5.27 -10.22
CA LEU A 178 -12.89 5.53 -8.80
C LEU A 178 -12.17 4.36 -8.12
N TRP A 179 -12.46 3.13 -8.52
CA TRP A 179 -11.75 1.94 -8.06
C TRP A 179 -10.30 1.92 -8.54
N ALA A 180 -10.07 2.22 -9.83
CA ALA A 180 -8.72 2.34 -10.37
C ALA A 180 -7.92 3.42 -9.62
N ALA A 181 -8.54 4.58 -9.35
CA ALA A 181 -7.93 5.65 -8.57
C ALA A 181 -7.60 5.19 -7.14
N HIS A 182 -8.53 4.50 -6.46
CA HIS A 182 -8.29 3.94 -5.13
C HIS A 182 -7.10 2.97 -5.11
N VAL A 183 -7.02 2.05 -6.07
CA VAL A 183 -5.89 1.12 -6.19
C VAL A 183 -4.59 1.87 -6.37
N GLN A 184 -4.54 2.88 -7.25
CA GLN A 184 -3.33 3.66 -7.48
C GLN A 184 -2.95 4.54 -6.28
N ASN A 185 -3.91 5.10 -5.54
CA ASN A 185 -3.64 5.82 -4.30
C ASN A 185 -2.92 4.95 -3.28
N ASN A 186 -3.38 3.70 -3.08
CA ASN A 186 -2.70 2.75 -2.18
C ASN A 186 -1.27 2.46 -2.64
N GLN A 187 -1.04 2.34 -3.95
CA GLN A 187 0.30 2.16 -4.50
C GLN A 187 1.19 3.40 -4.29
N LEU A 188 0.65 4.61 -4.46
CA LEU A 188 1.38 5.86 -4.22
C LEU A 188 1.73 6.04 -2.73
N ILE A 189 0.85 5.63 -1.80
CA ILE A 189 1.18 5.58 -0.36
C ILE A 189 2.33 4.60 -0.10
N ASN A 190 2.29 3.41 -0.73
CA ASN A 190 3.39 2.45 -0.64
C ASN A 190 4.69 3.03 -1.21
N ALA A 191 4.63 3.74 -2.34
CA ALA A 191 5.77 4.41 -2.95
C ALA A 191 6.36 5.52 -2.05
N ASP A 192 5.53 6.27 -1.32
CA ASP A 192 5.99 7.26 -0.34
C ASP A 192 6.77 6.57 0.79
N GLY A 193 6.23 5.47 1.31
CA GLY A 193 6.90 4.64 2.31
C GLY A 193 8.22 4.03 1.82
N LEU A 194 8.24 3.53 0.58
CA LEU A 194 9.45 3.01 -0.07
C LEU A 194 10.50 4.11 -0.26
N ALA A 195 10.10 5.31 -0.69
CA ALA A 195 11.00 6.45 -0.86
C ALA A 195 11.62 6.87 0.49
N TYR A 196 10.82 6.88 1.56
CA TYR A 196 11.31 7.13 2.91
C TYR A 196 12.35 6.09 3.34
N GLN A 197 12.09 4.79 3.14
CA GLN A 197 13.06 3.74 3.45
C GLN A 197 14.33 3.84 2.59
N GLY A 198 14.18 4.14 1.29
CA GLY A 198 15.30 4.41 0.39
C GLY A 198 16.19 5.54 0.91
N ASN A 199 15.60 6.63 1.40
CA ASN A 199 16.34 7.73 2.02
C ASN A 199 17.12 7.29 3.27
N LEU A 200 16.50 6.50 4.16
CA LEU A 200 17.18 6.00 5.37
C LEU A 200 18.37 5.09 5.03
N ILE A 201 18.22 4.21 4.03
CA ILE A 201 19.29 3.32 3.58
C ILE A 201 20.42 4.13 2.92
N ALA A 202 20.08 5.11 2.06
CA ALA A 202 21.06 5.98 1.41
C ALA A 202 21.90 6.78 2.42
N GLN A 203 21.31 7.18 3.55
CA GLN A 203 21.98 7.89 4.63
C GLN A 203 22.70 6.97 5.64
N SER A 204 22.63 5.65 5.45
CA SER A 204 23.18 4.70 6.40
C SER A 204 24.72 4.71 6.43
N LYS A 205 25.29 4.25 7.55
CA LYS A 205 26.74 4.07 7.71
C LYS A 205 27.33 3.08 6.70
N VAL A 206 26.53 2.11 6.23
CA VAL A 206 26.94 1.11 5.24
C VAL A 206 27.26 1.80 3.92
N VAL A 207 26.37 2.68 3.45
CA VAL A 207 26.57 3.47 2.22
C VAL A 207 27.72 4.46 2.39
N ALA A 208 27.78 5.18 3.52
CA ALA A 208 28.85 6.14 3.80
C ALA A 208 30.26 5.51 3.83
N LYS A 209 30.37 4.23 4.18
CA LYS A 209 31.65 3.48 4.26
C LYS A 209 31.97 2.68 3.00
N ALA A 210 31.14 2.72 1.95
CA ALA A 210 31.30 1.91 0.75
C ALA A 210 32.44 2.39 -0.17
N LYS A 211 33.70 2.20 0.26
CA LYS A 211 34.90 2.67 -0.47
C LYS A 211 35.05 2.05 -1.86
N ASN A 212 34.68 0.77 -2.00
CA ASN A 212 34.86 -0.03 -3.22
C ASN A 212 33.57 -0.14 -4.06
N ALA A 213 32.62 0.78 -3.90
CA ALA A 213 31.40 0.81 -4.68
C ALA A 213 31.69 1.03 -6.17
N THR A 214 30.99 0.30 -7.05
CA THR A 214 31.08 0.51 -8.49
C THR A 214 30.53 1.89 -8.89
N ALA A 215 30.79 2.34 -10.13
CA ALA A 215 30.22 3.61 -10.61
C ALA A 215 28.67 3.59 -10.58
N ALA A 216 28.07 2.45 -10.93
CA ALA A 216 26.62 2.25 -10.87
C ALA A 216 26.10 2.29 -9.42
N ASP A 217 26.84 1.70 -8.47
CA ASP A 217 26.47 1.74 -7.05
C ASP A 217 26.57 3.15 -6.47
N LYS A 218 27.62 3.90 -6.83
CA LYS A 218 27.76 5.31 -6.44
C LYS A 218 26.63 6.17 -7.00
N ALA A 219 26.22 5.93 -8.24
CA ALA A 219 25.09 6.62 -8.85
C ALA A 219 23.77 6.33 -8.11
N ILE A 220 23.51 5.07 -7.73
CA ILE A 220 22.29 4.77 -6.96
C ILE A 220 22.35 5.34 -5.53
N PHE A 221 23.52 5.34 -4.88
CA PHE A 221 23.70 5.97 -3.57
C PHE A 221 23.49 7.49 -3.59
N ALA A 222 23.77 8.14 -4.72
CA ALA A 222 23.50 9.56 -4.93
C ALA A 222 22.03 9.88 -5.24
N THR A 223 21.14 8.87 -5.31
CA THR A 223 19.71 9.09 -5.57
C THR A 223 19.08 9.94 -4.47
N LYS A 224 18.48 11.05 -4.88
CA LYS A 224 17.79 11.96 -3.97
C LYS A 224 16.35 11.51 -3.71
N PHE A 225 16.20 10.54 -2.83
CA PHE A 225 14.88 10.06 -2.41
C PHE A 225 13.91 11.15 -1.91
N PRO A 226 14.34 12.26 -1.25
CA PRO A 226 13.42 13.35 -0.90
C PRO A 226 12.76 14.03 -2.12
N GLU A 227 13.46 14.11 -3.25
CA GLU A 227 12.88 14.63 -4.51
C GLU A 227 11.85 13.63 -5.07
N ILE A 228 12.12 12.32 -4.96
CA ILE A 228 11.19 11.26 -5.35
C ILE A 228 9.93 11.29 -4.46
N THR A 229 10.08 11.42 -3.14
CA THR A 229 8.98 11.60 -2.18
C THR A 229 8.09 12.78 -2.59
N SER A 230 8.70 13.92 -2.96
CA SER A 230 7.96 15.09 -3.42
C SER A 230 7.16 14.81 -4.70
N LYS A 231 7.75 14.12 -5.67
CA LYS A 231 7.06 13.68 -6.90
C LYS A 231 5.90 12.74 -6.62
N VAL A 232 6.10 11.70 -5.79
CA VAL A 232 5.04 10.76 -5.39
C VAL A 232 3.87 11.49 -4.75
N ARG A 233 4.14 12.40 -3.82
CA ARG A 233 3.10 13.19 -3.13
C ARG A 233 2.37 14.14 -4.07
N ALA A 234 3.05 14.74 -5.05
CA ALA A 234 2.42 15.59 -6.04
C ALA A 234 1.40 14.79 -6.89
N ILE A 235 1.80 13.62 -7.41
CA ILE A 235 0.90 12.76 -8.19
C ILE A 235 -0.25 12.24 -7.33
N HIS A 236 0.04 11.86 -6.08
CA HIS A 236 -0.99 11.42 -5.15
C HIS A 236 -2.02 12.53 -4.87
N LYS A 237 -1.55 13.77 -4.67
CA LYS A 237 -2.44 14.93 -4.50
C LYS A 237 -3.29 15.16 -5.76
N GLU A 238 -2.69 15.13 -6.94
CA GLU A 238 -3.41 15.32 -8.20
C GLU A 238 -4.48 14.24 -8.43
N LEU A 239 -4.13 12.97 -8.20
CA LEU A 239 -5.07 11.85 -8.33
C LEU A 239 -6.25 11.97 -7.35
N ASN A 240 -5.98 12.38 -6.11
CA ASN A 240 -7.04 12.62 -5.13
C ASN A 240 -7.98 13.74 -5.57
N GLU A 241 -7.46 14.88 -6.03
CA GLU A 241 -8.28 16.00 -6.51
C GLU A 241 -9.12 15.62 -7.74
N ARG A 242 -8.55 14.87 -8.69
CA ARG A 242 -9.30 14.34 -9.84
C ARG A 242 -10.37 13.33 -9.41
N GLY A 243 -10.09 12.53 -8.39
CA GLY A 243 -11.08 11.64 -7.78
C GLY A 243 -12.24 12.40 -7.14
N VAL A 244 -11.96 13.54 -6.50
CA VAL A 244 -12.99 14.44 -5.95
C VAL A 244 -13.85 15.03 -7.07
N GLU A 245 -13.25 15.55 -8.15
CA GLU A 245 -13.98 16.06 -9.31
C GLU A 245 -14.90 14.99 -9.91
N LEU A 246 -14.38 13.77 -10.09
CA LEU A 246 -15.15 12.67 -10.66
C LEU A 246 -16.34 12.27 -9.77
N ARG A 247 -16.20 12.32 -8.44
CA ARG A 247 -17.32 12.08 -7.51
C ARG A 247 -18.38 13.19 -7.58
N VAL A 248 -17.98 14.44 -7.76
CA VAL A 248 -18.93 15.54 -7.97
C VAL A 248 -19.73 15.32 -9.26
N GLU A 249 -19.06 14.97 -10.36
CA GLU A 249 -19.75 14.62 -11.61
C GLU A 249 -20.65 13.39 -11.44
N ARG A 250 -20.24 12.40 -10.62
CA ARG A 250 -21.08 11.25 -10.28
C ARG A 250 -22.36 11.65 -9.54
N ILE A 251 -22.31 12.64 -8.65
CA ILE A 251 -23.50 13.17 -7.96
C ILE A 251 -24.44 13.85 -8.96
N LYS A 252 -23.91 14.65 -9.89
CA LYS A 252 -24.73 15.28 -10.94
C LYS A 252 -25.42 14.23 -11.81
N PHE A 253 -24.67 13.21 -12.25
CA PHE A 253 -25.22 12.09 -13.00
C PHE A 253 -26.26 11.31 -12.18
N ALA A 254 -25.99 11.05 -10.91
CA ALA A 254 -26.92 10.37 -10.01
C ALA A 254 -28.22 11.16 -9.83
N ASN A 255 -28.16 12.49 -9.71
CA ASN A 255 -29.35 13.35 -9.68
C ASN A 255 -30.18 13.22 -10.95
N GLN A 256 -29.55 13.14 -12.11
CA GLN A 256 -30.23 12.91 -13.38
C GLN A 256 -30.93 11.54 -13.39
N VAL A 257 -30.21 10.47 -13.03
CA VAL A 257 -30.77 9.10 -12.94
C VAL A 257 -31.95 9.03 -11.97
N LEU A 258 -31.84 9.66 -10.79
CA LEU A 258 -32.93 9.69 -9.80
C LEU A 258 -34.15 10.48 -10.28
N LYS A 259 -33.98 11.42 -11.21
CA LYS A 259 -35.08 12.20 -11.79
C LYS A 259 -35.73 11.47 -12.97
N GLU A 260 -34.94 10.83 -13.81
CA GLU A 260 -35.37 10.37 -15.14
C GLU A 260 -35.57 8.85 -15.23
N SER A 261 -34.76 8.05 -14.51
CA SER A 261 -34.81 6.59 -14.60
C SER A 261 -35.94 6.02 -13.74
N THR A 262 -36.64 5.04 -14.31
CA THR A 262 -37.61 4.19 -13.62
C THR A 262 -37.01 2.86 -13.17
N ASP A 263 -35.78 2.51 -13.61
CA ASP A 263 -35.11 1.29 -13.18
C ASP A 263 -34.68 1.42 -11.71
N ILE A 264 -35.28 0.59 -10.86
CA ILE A 264 -34.97 0.55 -9.43
C ILE A 264 -33.48 0.29 -9.17
N LYS A 265 -32.80 -0.51 -10.00
CA LYS A 265 -31.39 -0.85 -9.81
C LYS A 265 -30.51 0.37 -10.05
N GLU A 266 -30.72 1.10 -11.13
CA GLU A 266 -30.00 2.34 -11.43
C GLU A 266 -30.25 3.41 -10.37
N ARG A 267 -31.53 3.60 -9.99
CA ARG A 267 -31.91 4.51 -8.91
C ARG A 267 -31.25 4.14 -7.58
N PHE A 268 -31.08 2.84 -7.30
CA PHE A 268 -30.42 2.37 -6.08
C PHE A 268 -28.93 2.71 -6.04
N PHE A 269 -28.21 2.53 -7.16
CA PHE A 269 -26.82 2.97 -7.27
C PHE A 269 -26.69 4.50 -7.20
N ALA A 270 -27.63 5.23 -7.81
CA ALA A 270 -27.65 6.69 -7.78
C ALA A 270 -27.86 7.21 -6.36
N ALA A 271 -28.81 6.63 -5.62
CA ALA A 271 -29.06 6.94 -4.22
C ALA A 271 -27.83 6.67 -3.33
N TYR A 272 -27.10 5.58 -3.59
CA TYR A 272 -25.86 5.28 -2.88
C TYR A 272 -24.78 6.33 -3.15
N ALA A 273 -24.58 6.73 -4.41
CA ALA A 273 -23.61 7.74 -4.78
C ALA A 273 -23.91 9.09 -4.10
N VAL A 274 -25.17 9.56 -4.17
CA VAL A 274 -25.60 10.78 -3.47
C VAL A 274 -25.41 10.68 -1.96
N GLY A 275 -25.75 9.53 -1.37
CA GLY A 275 -25.63 9.30 0.07
C GLY A 275 -24.17 9.35 0.54
N ILE A 276 -23.34 8.47 0.01
CA ILE A 276 -21.94 8.30 0.47
C ILE A 276 -21.03 9.39 -0.08
N ASP A 277 -21.01 9.65 -1.39
CA ASP A 277 -20.14 10.73 -1.91
C ASP A 277 -20.59 12.08 -1.41
N GLY A 278 -21.90 12.30 -1.32
CA GLY A 278 -22.43 13.58 -0.85
C GLY A 278 -22.01 13.86 0.59
N GLU A 279 -22.06 12.86 1.48
CA GLU A 279 -21.56 12.98 2.85
C GLU A 279 -20.04 13.23 2.88
N LEU A 280 -19.26 12.39 2.20
CA LEU A 280 -17.80 12.50 2.16
C LEU A 280 -17.33 13.85 1.62
N LEU A 281 -17.93 14.33 0.53
CA LEU A 281 -17.53 15.58 -0.10
C LEU A 281 -17.97 16.78 0.73
N VAL A 282 -19.23 16.84 1.20
CA VAL A 282 -19.71 17.97 1.99
C VAL A 282 -18.94 18.09 3.30
N GLN A 283 -18.65 16.98 3.98
CA GLN A 283 -17.80 16.98 5.16
C GLN A 283 -16.36 17.38 4.80
N GLY A 284 -15.83 16.84 3.71
CA GLY A 284 -14.48 17.12 3.24
C GLY A 284 -14.23 18.60 2.95
N PHE A 285 -15.12 19.26 2.21
CA PHE A 285 -15.03 20.70 1.94
C PHE A 285 -15.19 21.56 3.20
N LYS A 286 -15.93 21.09 4.21
CA LYS A 286 -16.04 21.77 5.52
C LYS A 286 -14.76 21.65 6.35
N GLU A 287 -14.18 20.46 6.42
CA GLU A 287 -12.98 20.20 7.23
C GLU A 287 -11.71 20.75 6.56
N PHE A 288 -11.66 20.72 5.22
CA PHE A 288 -10.49 21.11 4.44
C PHE A 288 -10.90 21.98 3.24
N PRO A 289 -11.20 23.27 3.46
CA PRO A 289 -11.45 24.23 2.37
C PRO A 289 -10.15 24.65 1.67
N GLY A 290 -9.03 23.98 1.96
CA GLY A 290 -7.67 24.38 1.63
C GLY A 290 -7.42 24.52 0.12
N PRO A 291 -6.26 25.10 -0.28
CA PRO A 291 -6.01 25.35 -1.68
C PRO A 291 -5.87 24.02 -2.44
N PHE A 292 -6.88 23.73 -3.26
CA PHE A 292 -6.81 22.70 -4.27
C PHE A 292 -5.85 23.15 -5.38
N VAL A 293 -5.06 22.23 -5.91
CA VAL A 293 -4.26 22.50 -7.12
C VAL A 293 -5.20 22.76 -8.30
N ARG A 294 -6.34 22.05 -8.33
CA ARG A 294 -7.35 22.19 -9.38
C ARG A 294 -8.26 23.39 -9.11
N LYS A 295 -8.27 24.32 -10.07
CA LYS A 295 -9.05 25.57 -10.03
C LYS A 295 -10.56 25.34 -9.92
N SER A 296 -11.07 24.28 -10.54
CA SER A 296 -12.47 23.82 -10.49
C SER A 296 -12.98 23.61 -9.07
N LEU A 297 -12.17 23.01 -8.20
CA LEU A 297 -12.51 22.73 -6.80
C LEU A 297 -12.38 23.96 -5.89
N SER A 298 -11.61 24.96 -6.32
CA SER A 298 -11.39 26.22 -5.59
C SER A 298 -12.35 27.34 -6.04
N ALA A 299 -13.34 27.06 -6.88
CA ALA A 299 -14.24 28.08 -7.40
C ALA A 299 -15.11 28.68 -6.26
N PRO A 300 -15.33 30.01 -6.23
CA PRO A 300 -16.20 30.63 -5.24
C PRO A 300 -17.62 30.04 -5.30
N GLY A 301 -18.19 29.69 -4.14
CA GLY A 301 -19.55 29.13 -4.05
C GLY A 301 -19.66 27.65 -4.42
N TYR A 302 -18.54 26.97 -4.73
CA TYR A 302 -18.55 25.58 -5.20
C TYR A 302 -19.06 24.60 -4.12
N ALA A 303 -18.63 24.79 -2.87
CA ALA A 303 -19.04 23.93 -1.77
C ALA A 303 -20.55 24.05 -1.47
N GLU A 304 -21.10 25.27 -1.55
CA GLU A 304 -22.53 25.55 -1.38
C GLU A 304 -23.35 24.96 -2.52
N ALA A 305 -22.87 25.11 -3.77
CA ALA A 305 -23.51 24.51 -4.94
C ALA A 305 -23.53 22.97 -4.83
N LEU A 306 -22.42 22.36 -4.42
CA LEU A 306 -22.33 20.92 -4.19
C LEU A 306 -23.29 20.46 -3.06
N ALA A 307 -23.34 21.18 -1.94
CA ALA A 307 -24.26 20.85 -0.86
C ALA A 307 -25.73 20.91 -1.31
N SER A 308 -26.09 21.92 -2.12
CA SER A 308 -27.41 22.02 -2.74
C SER A 308 -27.72 20.84 -3.67
N ASP A 309 -26.76 20.43 -4.49
CA ASP A 309 -26.88 19.27 -5.37
C ASP A 309 -27.08 17.95 -4.60
N VAL A 310 -26.35 17.78 -3.49
CA VAL A 310 -26.50 16.61 -2.60
C VAL A 310 -27.87 16.59 -1.95
N GLU A 311 -28.35 17.72 -1.42
CA GLU A 311 -29.67 17.79 -0.78
C GLU A 311 -30.81 17.56 -1.78
N ARG A 312 -30.67 18.07 -3.01
CA ARG A 312 -31.60 17.73 -4.10
C ARG A 312 -31.62 16.24 -4.38
N GLY A 313 -30.46 15.59 -4.49
CA GLY A 313 -30.38 14.15 -4.71
C GLY A 313 -31.01 13.34 -3.59
N LYS A 314 -30.78 13.72 -2.33
CA LYS A 314 -31.38 13.05 -1.17
C LYS A 314 -32.91 13.14 -1.22
N LYS A 315 -33.47 14.31 -1.58
CA LYS A 315 -34.91 14.48 -1.76
C LYS A 315 -35.47 13.60 -2.88
N LEU A 316 -34.78 13.50 -4.02
CA LEU A 316 -35.19 12.64 -5.14
C LEU A 316 -35.12 11.13 -4.80
N ALA A 317 -34.13 10.74 -3.99
CA ALA A 317 -33.93 9.34 -3.60
C ALA A 317 -34.84 8.90 -2.45
N GLY A 318 -35.22 9.79 -1.54
CA GLY A 318 -35.99 9.46 -0.33
C GLY A 318 -35.32 8.34 0.47
N ASP A 319 -36.10 7.32 0.83
CA ASP A 319 -35.63 6.17 1.63
C ASP A 319 -34.54 5.33 0.95
N LEU A 320 -34.35 5.46 -0.38
CA LEU A 320 -33.33 4.70 -1.10
C LEU A 320 -31.92 5.04 -0.63
N VAL A 321 -31.68 6.25 -0.13
CA VAL A 321 -30.36 6.62 0.43
C VAL A 321 -29.99 5.67 1.56
N LYS A 322 -30.84 5.59 2.59
CA LYS A 322 -30.60 4.73 3.77
C LYS A 322 -30.55 3.25 3.39
N LYS A 323 -31.47 2.79 2.55
CA LYS A 323 -31.53 1.38 2.11
C LYS A 323 -30.26 0.98 1.35
N SER A 324 -29.77 1.84 0.46
CA SER A 324 -28.56 1.57 -0.31
C SER A 324 -27.31 1.60 0.55
N GLN A 325 -27.15 2.60 1.41
CA GLN A 325 -26.05 2.64 2.38
C GLN A 325 -25.99 1.37 3.24
N LEU A 326 -27.12 0.92 3.80
CA LEU A 326 -27.18 -0.31 4.60
C LEU A 326 -26.80 -1.56 3.78
N LEU A 327 -27.27 -1.69 2.54
CA LEU A 327 -26.92 -2.82 1.69
C LEU A 327 -25.41 -2.85 1.39
N PHE A 328 -24.84 -1.75 0.91
CA PHE A 328 -23.42 -1.68 0.55
C PHE A 328 -22.52 -1.80 1.78
N ALA A 329 -22.91 -1.21 2.92
CA ALA A 329 -22.23 -1.44 4.18
C ALA A 329 -22.28 -2.93 4.55
N GLY A 330 -23.45 -3.58 4.49
CA GLY A 330 -23.59 -5.01 4.74
C GLY A 330 -22.72 -5.88 3.84
N MET A 331 -22.71 -5.60 2.53
CA MET A 331 -21.85 -6.30 1.57
C MET A 331 -20.36 -6.08 1.83
N HIS A 332 -19.96 -4.84 2.16
CA HIS A 332 -18.58 -4.53 2.53
C HIS A 332 -18.17 -5.27 3.80
N TRP A 333 -19.02 -5.28 4.83
CA TRP A 333 -18.80 -6.04 6.06
C TRP A 333 -18.71 -7.55 5.83
N TRP A 334 -19.55 -8.09 4.94
CA TRP A 334 -19.49 -9.50 4.55
C TRP A 334 -18.19 -9.84 3.82
N ARG A 335 -17.81 -9.04 2.81
CA ARG A 335 -16.53 -9.20 2.09
C ARG A 335 -15.33 -9.02 3.01
N ARG A 336 -15.36 -8.03 3.91
CA ARG A 336 -14.34 -7.81 4.95
C ARG A 336 -14.17 -9.02 5.86
N GLY A 337 -15.29 -9.64 6.28
CA GLY A 337 -15.23 -10.86 7.07
C GLY A 337 -14.44 -11.96 6.35
N ARG A 338 -14.67 -12.11 5.04
CA ARG A 338 -14.05 -13.15 4.23
C ARG A 338 -12.60 -12.86 3.83
N TYR A 339 -12.30 -11.62 3.43
CA TYR A 339 -11.06 -11.27 2.70
C TYR A 339 -10.24 -10.14 3.33
N GLY A 340 -10.73 -9.48 4.38
CA GLY A 340 -10.05 -8.35 4.99
C GLY A 340 -9.02 -8.77 6.03
N SER A 341 -7.78 -8.28 5.90
CA SER A 341 -6.77 -8.34 6.97
C SER A 341 -6.92 -7.12 7.89
N GLY A 342 -7.40 -7.29 9.12
CA GLY A 342 -7.38 -6.20 10.10
C GLY A 342 -6.03 -6.01 10.80
N PRO A 343 -5.75 -4.84 11.40
CA PRO A 343 -4.44 -4.56 11.99
C PRO A 343 -4.18 -5.33 13.30
N GLU A 344 -5.19 -5.99 13.85
CA GLU A 344 -5.09 -6.77 15.08
C GLU A 344 -5.03 -8.27 14.75
N LEU A 345 -4.22 -9.02 15.50
CA LEU A 345 -3.96 -10.45 15.32
C LEU A 345 -3.60 -10.83 13.87
N SER A 346 -2.59 -10.21 13.25
CA SER A 346 -2.10 -10.63 11.91
C SER A 346 -3.17 -10.66 10.82
N GLY A 347 -4.14 -9.75 10.83
CA GLY A 347 -5.26 -9.79 9.89
C GLY A 347 -6.57 -10.34 10.48
N LEU A 348 -6.51 -11.01 11.65
CA LEU A 348 -7.60 -11.82 12.21
C LEU A 348 -8.57 -11.09 13.15
N LEU A 349 -8.33 -9.83 13.53
CA LEU A 349 -9.34 -9.02 14.23
C LEU A 349 -9.61 -7.68 13.58
N LYS A 350 -10.86 -7.21 13.74
CA LYS A 350 -11.25 -5.85 13.34
C LYS A 350 -10.60 -4.90 14.35
N SER A 351 -10.02 -3.78 13.91
CA SER A 351 -9.50 -2.80 14.87
C SER A 351 -10.61 -2.39 15.85
N LYS A 352 -10.28 -2.19 17.13
CA LYS A 352 -11.23 -1.65 18.11
C LYS A 352 -11.86 -0.34 17.61
N ALA A 353 -11.09 0.48 16.90
CA ALA A 353 -11.56 1.71 16.26
C ALA A 353 -12.70 1.48 15.24
N ALA A 354 -12.69 0.37 14.50
CA ALA A 354 -13.75 0.05 13.54
C ALA A 354 -15.12 -0.25 14.18
N GLN A 355 -15.18 -0.45 15.51
CA GLN A 355 -16.44 -0.60 16.23
C GLN A 355 -17.13 0.76 16.48
N THR A 356 -16.37 1.85 16.47
CA THR A 356 -16.83 3.17 16.91
C THR A 356 -16.67 4.26 15.85
N ASP A 357 -15.84 4.04 14.83
CA ASP A 357 -15.53 5.02 13.79
C ASP A 357 -15.79 4.43 12.38
N VAL A 358 -16.70 5.07 11.63
CA VAL A 358 -17.07 4.69 10.26
C VAL A 358 -15.88 4.85 9.31
N ALA A 359 -15.05 5.88 9.49
CA ALA A 359 -13.85 6.07 8.70
C ALA A 359 -12.83 4.94 8.96
N ALA A 360 -12.80 4.35 10.16
CA ALA A 360 -11.98 3.17 10.46
C ALA A 360 -12.58 1.84 9.94
N GLN A 361 -13.80 1.86 9.38
CA GLN A 361 -14.41 0.69 8.71
C GLN A 361 -14.00 0.57 7.23
N ILE A 362 -13.42 1.64 6.65
CA ILE A 362 -13.24 1.79 5.20
C ILE A 362 -11.79 1.50 4.71
N PRO A 363 -10.68 1.82 5.41
CA PRO A 363 -9.35 1.55 4.89
C PRO A 363 -8.87 0.18 5.36
N LEU A 364 -9.14 -0.85 4.57
CA LEU A 364 -8.31 -2.07 4.53
C LEU A 364 -7.96 -2.35 3.08
N MET A 365 -6.69 -2.68 2.84
CA MET A 365 -6.18 -3.00 1.51
C MET A 365 -6.93 -4.23 0.97
N MET A 366 -7.96 -3.99 0.16
CA MET A 366 -8.60 -5.06 -0.60
C MET A 366 -7.62 -5.48 -1.69
N PRO A 367 -7.37 -6.79 -1.89
CA PRO A 367 -6.54 -7.23 -3.00
C PRO A 367 -7.16 -6.76 -4.32
N ARG A 368 -6.30 -6.36 -5.28
CA ARG A 368 -6.69 -5.83 -6.60
C ARG A 368 -7.65 -6.77 -7.34
N GLU A 369 -7.45 -8.06 -7.14
CA GLU A 369 -8.32 -9.13 -7.62
C GLU A 369 -8.95 -9.80 -6.40
N THR A 370 -10.25 -10.07 -6.46
CA THR A 370 -10.90 -10.88 -5.43
C THR A 370 -10.34 -12.29 -5.56
N PRO A 371 -9.70 -12.87 -4.52
CA PRO A 371 -9.19 -14.23 -4.62
C PRO A 371 -10.34 -15.17 -5.00
N VAL A 372 -10.13 -15.97 -6.05
CA VAL A 372 -11.06 -17.03 -6.44
C VAL A 372 -10.84 -18.18 -5.46
N PRO A 373 -11.89 -18.69 -4.79
CA PRO A 373 -11.76 -19.86 -3.93
C PRO A 373 -11.12 -21.01 -4.71
N ILE A 374 -9.96 -21.49 -4.25
CA ILE A 374 -9.29 -22.64 -4.85
C ILE A 374 -9.73 -23.87 -4.08
N ASP A 375 -10.22 -24.88 -4.79
CA ASP A 375 -10.53 -26.18 -4.22
C ASP A 375 -9.24 -26.82 -3.66
N PRO A 376 -9.13 -27.01 -2.33
CA PRO A 376 -7.93 -27.57 -1.71
C PRO A 376 -7.64 -29.01 -2.17
N ALA A 377 -8.63 -29.73 -2.73
CA ALA A 377 -8.43 -31.04 -3.31
C ALA A 377 -7.77 -31.00 -4.70
N LYS A 378 -7.86 -29.86 -5.41
CA LYS A 378 -7.36 -29.73 -6.80
C LYS A 378 -5.96 -29.13 -6.89
N ASN A 379 -5.45 -28.51 -5.82
CA ASN A 379 -4.11 -27.94 -5.82
C ASN A 379 -3.43 -28.06 -4.43
N PRO A 380 -2.86 -29.23 -4.10
CA PRO A 380 -2.27 -29.48 -2.79
C PRO A 380 -1.00 -28.65 -2.49
N LEU A 381 -0.39 -28.01 -3.50
CA LEU A 381 0.81 -27.19 -3.38
C LEU A 381 0.50 -25.71 -3.11
N ARG A 382 -0.68 -25.23 -3.52
CA ARG A 382 -1.21 -23.94 -3.04
C ARG A 382 -2.05 -24.22 -1.80
N GLN A 383 -1.39 -24.30 -0.65
CA GLN A 383 -2.11 -24.12 0.61
C GLN A 383 -2.90 -22.81 0.49
N VAL A 384 -4.20 -22.93 0.72
CA VAL A 384 -5.22 -21.89 0.82
C VAL A 384 -4.61 -20.48 0.94
N PRO A 385 -5.00 -19.48 0.11
CA PRO A 385 -4.45 -18.14 0.19
C PRO A 385 -4.39 -17.67 1.66
N ASP A 386 -3.26 -17.12 2.10
CA ASP A 386 -3.06 -16.70 3.50
C ASP A 386 -4.16 -15.76 4.04
N PHE A 387 -4.90 -15.13 3.14
CA PHE A 387 -6.00 -14.20 3.40
C PHE A 387 -7.36 -14.87 3.74
N ASP A 388 -7.55 -16.18 3.51
CA ASP A 388 -8.85 -16.88 3.67
C ASP A 388 -9.10 -17.45 5.08
N ARG A 389 -8.18 -17.26 6.02
CA ARG A 389 -8.14 -18.07 7.27
C ARG A 389 -9.30 -17.83 8.25
N ARG A 390 -10.07 -16.73 8.18
CA ARG A 390 -11.13 -16.47 9.18
C ARG A 390 -12.38 -17.34 9.03
N HIS A 391 -12.85 -17.57 7.82
CA HIS A 391 -14.17 -18.21 7.62
C HIS A 391 -14.05 -19.69 7.28
N HIS A 392 -12.95 -20.13 6.67
CA HIS A 392 -12.76 -21.54 6.39
C HIS A 392 -12.52 -22.36 7.67
N TYR A 393 -11.86 -21.81 8.69
CA TYR A 393 -11.66 -22.53 9.95
C TYR A 393 -12.98 -22.73 10.69
N THR A 394 -13.82 -21.70 10.80
CA THR A 394 -15.14 -21.81 11.47
C THR A 394 -16.12 -22.68 10.69
N TRP A 395 -16.15 -22.57 9.35
CA TRP A 395 -17.00 -23.44 8.54
C TRP A 395 -16.49 -24.86 8.44
N ALA A 396 -15.17 -25.12 8.33
CA ALA A 396 -14.63 -26.48 8.38
C ALA A 396 -14.83 -27.12 9.75
N TRP A 397 -14.81 -26.33 10.84
CA TRP A 397 -15.11 -26.82 12.18
C TRP A 397 -16.61 -27.10 12.36
N GLN A 398 -17.49 -26.24 11.84
CA GLN A 398 -18.95 -26.42 11.89
C GLN A 398 -19.44 -27.53 10.92
N THR A 399 -18.86 -27.67 9.72
CA THR A 399 -19.18 -28.78 8.80
C THR A 399 -18.71 -30.14 9.32
N ARG A 400 -17.62 -30.19 10.11
CA ARG A 400 -17.23 -31.41 10.85
C ARG A 400 -18.19 -31.77 12.00
N GLN A 401 -19.02 -30.83 12.46
CA GLN A 401 -20.12 -31.15 13.39
C GLN A 401 -21.38 -31.68 12.67
N PHE A 402 -21.45 -31.55 11.34
CA PHE A 402 -22.54 -32.08 10.52
C PHE A 402 -22.18 -33.36 9.75
N SER A 403 -20.92 -33.82 9.82
CA SER A 403 -20.58 -35.19 9.44
C SER A 403 -21.09 -36.14 10.53
N VAL A 404 -22.31 -36.61 10.28
CA VAL A 404 -23.05 -37.68 10.94
C VAL A 404 -22.14 -38.64 11.70
N VAL A 405 -22.32 -38.65 13.03
CA VAL A 405 -22.05 -39.80 13.87
C VAL A 405 -22.90 -40.95 13.32
N GLY A 406 -22.30 -41.80 12.50
CA GLY A 406 -22.84 -43.12 12.27
C GLY A 406 -22.81 -43.88 13.60
N PRO A 407 -23.87 -44.60 13.99
CA PRO A 407 -23.85 -45.39 15.22
C PRO A 407 -22.83 -46.53 15.04
N GLY A 408 -21.60 -46.34 15.55
CA GLY A 408 -20.58 -47.39 15.48
C GLY A 408 -19.11 -47.01 15.70
N SER A 409 -18.70 -45.74 15.83
CA SER A 409 -17.28 -45.41 16.06
C SER A 409 -17.03 -44.89 17.47
N ASN A 410 -16.30 -45.70 18.25
CA ASN A 410 -15.87 -45.44 19.62
C ASN A 410 -15.32 -44.01 19.83
N SER A 411 -15.86 -43.34 20.85
CA SER A 411 -15.34 -42.10 21.40
C SER A 411 -14.01 -42.35 22.11
N SER A 412 -12.90 -41.96 21.49
CA SER A 412 -11.66 -41.70 22.22
C SER A 412 -11.68 -40.26 22.71
N SER A 413 -11.93 -40.12 23.99
CA SER A 413 -11.79 -38.89 24.79
C SER A 413 -10.41 -38.26 24.59
N TYR A 414 -10.37 -37.04 24.04
CA TYR A 414 -9.21 -36.16 24.17
C TYR A 414 -9.53 -35.07 25.19
N SER A 415 -8.85 -35.15 26.32
CA SER A 415 -8.84 -34.16 27.39
C SER A 415 -8.16 -32.87 26.95
N ASN A 416 -8.86 -31.75 27.12
CA ASN A 416 -8.35 -30.40 26.91
C ASN A 416 -7.48 -30.01 28.11
N THR A 417 -6.16 -29.89 27.90
CA THR A 417 -5.28 -29.24 28.89
C THR A 417 -5.07 -27.79 28.45
N SER A 418 -5.75 -26.86 29.13
CA SER A 418 -5.54 -25.42 28.91
C SER A 418 -4.15 -25.02 29.42
N THR A 419 -3.33 -24.44 28.55
CA THR A 419 -2.18 -23.64 28.99
C THR A 419 -2.54 -22.17 28.81
N GLN A 420 -2.84 -21.51 29.93
CA GLN A 420 -2.90 -20.05 30.01
C GLN A 420 -1.53 -19.49 29.62
N THR A 421 -1.48 -18.70 28.54
CA THR A 421 -0.31 -17.88 28.24
C THR A 421 -0.65 -16.44 28.63
N THR A 422 -0.02 -15.96 29.69
CA THR A 422 -0.07 -14.58 30.18
C THR A 422 0.64 -13.66 29.19
N THR A 423 -0.13 -12.89 28.40
CA THR A 423 0.41 -11.78 27.61
C THR A 423 0.57 -10.53 28.48
N SER A 424 1.82 -10.18 28.78
CA SER A 424 2.20 -8.87 29.30
C SER A 424 2.06 -7.80 28.21
N SER A 425 1.19 -6.84 28.44
CA SER A 425 0.98 -5.69 27.56
C SER A 425 2.05 -4.63 27.78
N ILE A 426 2.92 -4.40 26.79
CA ILE A 426 3.78 -3.21 26.72
C ILE A 426 2.99 -2.11 25.98
N PRO A 427 2.81 -0.91 26.55
CA PRO A 427 2.08 0.16 25.90
C PRO A 427 2.94 0.81 24.80
N ILE A 428 2.50 0.69 23.55
CA ILE A 428 3.03 1.46 22.42
C ILE A 428 2.38 2.86 22.49
N ARG A 429 3.15 3.88 22.87
CA ARG A 429 2.75 5.29 22.70
C ARG A 429 2.93 5.68 21.23
N MET A 430 1.83 5.76 20.49
CA MET A 430 1.79 6.40 19.17
C MET A 430 1.64 7.91 19.34
N THR A 431 2.50 8.68 18.67
CA THR A 431 2.46 10.16 18.67
C THR A 431 1.34 10.69 17.74
N PRO A 432 0.76 11.88 18.03
CA PRO A 432 -0.54 12.30 17.46
C PRO A 432 -0.55 12.81 16.01
N ASP A 433 0.58 12.87 15.31
CA ASP A 433 0.69 13.68 14.07
C ASP A 433 0.51 12.91 12.75
N PHE A 434 0.24 11.60 12.78
CA PHE A 434 0.07 10.79 11.56
C PHE A 434 -1.38 10.70 11.03
N TRP A 435 -2.38 11.14 11.81
CA TRP A 435 -3.81 10.84 11.55
C TRP A 435 -4.65 11.98 10.96
N LYS A 436 -4.08 13.15 10.70
CA LYS A 436 -4.87 14.34 10.28
C LYS A 436 -5.09 14.47 8.76
N GLY A 437 -4.55 13.58 7.93
CA GLY A 437 -4.63 13.67 6.46
C GLY A 437 -5.54 12.66 5.74
N ASN A 438 -6.11 11.66 6.43
CA ASN A 438 -6.70 10.47 5.78
C ASN A 438 -8.23 10.36 5.85
N ARG A 439 -8.96 11.47 6.03
CA ARG A 439 -10.44 11.44 6.18
C ARG A 439 -11.24 11.39 4.87
N PHE A 440 -10.59 11.26 3.71
CA PHE A 440 -11.25 11.37 2.40
C PHE A 440 -11.55 10.06 1.67
N LEU A 441 -11.38 8.89 2.32
CA LEU A 441 -11.58 7.59 1.67
C LEU A 441 -12.77 6.82 2.21
#